data_AF-A0A495PT19-F1
#
_entry.id   AF-A0A495PT19-F1
#
_cell.length_a   1.000
_cell.length_b   1.000
_cell.length_c   1.000
_cell.angle_alpha   90.00
_cell.angle_beta   90.00
_cell.angle_gamma   90.00
#
_symmetry.space_group_name_H-M   'P 1'
#
loop_
_entity.id
_entity.type
_entity.pdbx_description
1 polymer ?
#
loop_
_entity_poly.entity_id
_entity_poly.type
_entity_poly.pdbx_seq_one_letter_code
_entity_poly.pdbx_strand_id
1 'polypeptide(L)'
;MRTTLITFGLIILSGLGFAQDIKDLDFISPFKDGLAAVQRDGNWGFVDESGTLVINFRNDVAILPGEDKDKSKYPYFKEDRCLIQKIEKGIPFYGFIDKSGKIVIEPVYINATNFKDGMAVVSELTKESLGTNDLLDKRVVNYSFTEIAIDKSGKLLYFLTDPQHVTLDKKYLRKLPKIKSTVLSESLIAIPSKTTKNWTIMKLQK
;
A
#
# COMPACT_ATOMS: atom_id res chain seq x y z
N MET A 1 48.92 -17.93 -52.70
CA MET A 1 47.76 -18.18 -51.81
C MET A 1 46.99 -16.88 -51.68
N ARG A 2 45.71 -16.87 -52.08
CA ARG A 2 44.86 -15.67 -52.20
C ARG A 2 44.35 -15.21 -50.83
N THR A 3 44.38 -13.90 -50.67
CA THR A 3 43.71 -13.03 -49.68
C THR A 3 42.19 -13.23 -49.64
N THR A 4 41.56 -13.17 -48.45
CA THR A 4 40.37 -12.31 -48.18
C THR A 4 40.13 -12.16 -46.66
N LEU A 5 40.22 -10.92 -46.16
CA LEU A 5 39.59 -10.44 -44.93
C LEU A 5 38.06 -10.35 -45.15
N ILE A 6 37.22 -10.78 -44.19
CA ILE A 6 35.85 -10.28 -44.08
C ILE A 6 35.67 -9.66 -42.70
N THR A 7 35.66 -8.34 -42.71
CA THR A 7 35.31 -7.40 -41.64
C THR A 7 33.81 -7.36 -41.37
N PHE A 8 33.47 -7.11 -40.10
CA PHE A 8 32.34 -6.29 -39.61
C PHE A 8 30.92 -6.56 -40.14
N GLY A 9 30.07 -7.06 -39.25
CA GLY A 9 28.62 -6.90 -39.32
C GLY A 9 28.05 -6.82 -37.92
N LEU A 10 27.90 -5.59 -37.41
CA LEU A 10 27.13 -5.27 -36.21
C LEU A 10 25.81 -6.04 -36.22
N ILE A 11 25.59 -6.88 -35.21
CA ILE A 11 24.24 -7.06 -34.67
C ILE A 11 24.24 -6.39 -33.29
N ILE A 12 24.45 -5.07 -33.32
CA ILE A 12 23.88 -4.18 -32.30
C ILE A 12 22.39 -4.14 -32.61
N LEU A 13 21.67 -5.22 -32.28
CA LEU A 13 20.23 -5.30 -32.47
C LEU A 13 19.58 -5.88 -31.22
N SER A 14 19.87 -5.28 -30.07
CA SER A 14 19.20 -5.60 -28.80
C SER A 14 18.81 -4.35 -28.02
N GLY A 15 18.58 -3.24 -28.73
CA GLY A 15 18.24 -1.96 -28.11
C GLY A 15 17.35 -1.05 -28.95
N LEU A 16 16.65 -1.56 -29.97
CA LEU A 16 15.43 -0.88 -30.40
C LEU A 16 14.40 -1.06 -29.27
N GLY A 17 14.51 -0.21 -28.26
CA GLY A 17 13.39 0.08 -27.39
C GLY A 17 12.30 0.64 -28.29
N PHE A 18 11.40 -0.22 -28.73
CA PHE A 18 10.16 0.24 -29.32
C PHE A 18 9.47 1.04 -28.23
N ALA A 19 9.46 2.37 -28.38
CA ALA A 19 8.57 3.21 -27.62
C ALA A 19 7.16 2.76 -28.01
N GLN A 20 6.58 1.86 -27.22
CA GLN A 20 5.22 1.42 -27.42
C GLN A 20 4.33 2.52 -26.90
N ASP A 21 3.68 3.25 -27.80
CA ASP A 21 2.66 4.21 -27.43
C ASP A 21 1.58 3.51 -26.60
N ILE A 22 1.43 3.95 -25.35
CA ILE A 22 0.34 3.51 -24.48
C ILE A 22 -0.86 4.38 -24.82
N LYS A 23 -1.71 3.88 -25.73
CA LYS A 23 -2.90 4.59 -26.20
C LYS A 23 -4.10 4.34 -25.29
N ASP A 24 -5.17 5.10 -25.50
CA ASP A 24 -6.47 4.90 -24.86
C ASP A 24 -6.37 4.87 -23.32
N LEU A 25 -5.80 5.94 -22.76
CA LEU A 25 -5.70 6.16 -21.33
C LEU A 25 -6.79 7.12 -20.86
N ASP A 26 -7.48 6.76 -19.80
CA ASP A 26 -8.53 7.58 -19.18
C ASP A 26 -7.92 8.69 -18.31
N PHE A 27 -6.75 8.42 -17.70
CA PHE A 27 -6.08 9.33 -16.79
C PHE A 27 -4.57 9.08 -16.76
N ILE A 28 -3.79 10.15 -16.57
CA ILE A 28 -2.33 10.11 -16.36
C ILE A 28 -1.99 11.03 -15.20
N SER A 29 -1.29 10.52 -14.19
CA SER A 29 -0.83 11.32 -13.04
C SER A 29 0.52 12.00 -13.32
N PRO A 30 0.87 13.06 -12.56
CA PRO A 30 2.26 13.49 -12.46
C PRO A 30 3.16 12.37 -11.94
N PHE A 31 4.45 12.44 -12.29
CA PHE A 31 5.46 11.54 -11.74
C PHE A 31 5.61 11.76 -10.23
N LYS A 32 5.61 10.65 -9.49
CA LYS A 32 5.97 10.59 -8.07
C LYS A 32 6.87 9.39 -7.86
N ASP A 33 8.02 9.62 -7.23
CA ASP A 33 8.99 8.57 -6.93
C ASP A 33 9.44 7.80 -8.20
N GLY A 34 9.60 8.54 -9.31
CA GLY A 34 10.05 8.03 -10.61
C GLY A 34 8.98 7.34 -11.45
N LEU A 35 7.73 7.21 -10.96
CA LEU A 35 6.63 6.55 -11.67
C LEU A 35 5.40 7.46 -11.78
N ALA A 36 4.68 7.36 -12.89
CA ALA A 36 3.38 7.98 -13.10
C ALA A 36 2.29 6.90 -13.17
N ALA A 37 1.19 7.09 -12.45
CA ALA A 37 0.03 6.22 -12.54
C ALA A 37 -0.77 6.54 -13.81
N VAL A 38 -1.11 5.50 -14.56
CA VAL A 38 -1.95 5.58 -15.76
C VAL A 38 -3.20 4.75 -15.55
N GLN A 39 -4.35 5.26 -15.98
CA GLN A 39 -5.62 4.55 -15.88
C GLN A 39 -6.12 4.13 -17.25
N ARG A 40 -6.62 2.90 -17.34
CA ARG A 40 -7.34 2.38 -18.51
C ARG A 40 -8.43 1.42 -18.05
N ASP A 41 -9.65 1.62 -18.53
CA ASP A 41 -10.82 0.78 -18.26
C ASP A 41 -11.05 0.58 -16.74
N GLY A 42 -10.81 1.65 -15.97
CA GLY A 42 -10.93 1.63 -14.50
C GLY A 42 -9.77 0.94 -13.75
N ASN A 43 -8.80 0.36 -14.46
CA ASN A 43 -7.61 -0.28 -13.88
C ASN A 43 -6.42 0.67 -13.89
N TRP A 44 -5.48 0.47 -12.96
CA TRP A 44 -4.29 1.31 -12.82
C TRP A 44 -3.03 0.55 -13.23
N GLY A 45 -2.20 1.18 -14.06
CA GLY A 45 -0.82 0.77 -14.35
C GLY A 45 0.15 1.87 -13.95
N PHE A 46 1.45 1.61 -14.08
CA PHE A 46 2.48 2.61 -13.83
C PHE A 46 3.51 2.65 -14.95
N VAL A 47 3.85 3.86 -15.36
CA VAL A 47 4.87 4.14 -16.38
C VAL A 47 6.06 4.84 -15.75
N ASP A 48 7.25 4.57 -16.27
CA ASP A 48 8.47 5.29 -15.89
C ASP A 48 8.69 6.56 -16.73
N GLU A 49 9.76 7.30 -16.43
CA GLU A 49 10.11 8.55 -17.13
C GLU A 49 10.48 8.35 -18.61
N SER A 50 10.77 7.11 -19.03
CA SER A 50 10.98 6.77 -20.44
C SER A 50 9.67 6.52 -21.20
N GLY A 51 8.54 6.48 -20.48
CA GLY A 51 7.23 6.12 -21.04
C GLY A 51 6.98 4.61 -21.08
N THR A 52 7.85 3.80 -20.47
CA THR A 52 7.70 2.34 -20.43
C THR A 52 6.69 1.94 -19.35
N LEU A 53 5.73 1.07 -19.69
CA LEU A 53 4.81 0.48 -18.72
C LEU A 53 5.54 -0.55 -17.84
N VAL A 54 5.99 -0.11 -16.66
CA VAL A 54 6.72 -0.97 -15.72
C VAL A 54 5.81 -1.85 -14.86
N ILE A 55 4.58 -1.39 -14.59
CA ILE A 55 3.57 -2.17 -13.88
C ILE A 55 2.32 -2.19 -14.75
N ASN A 56 1.92 -3.39 -15.16
CA ASN A 56 0.74 -3.59 -15.98
C ASN A 56 -0.55 -3.20 -15.22
N PHE A 57 -1.61 -2.94 -15.98
CA PHE A 57 -2.91 -2.56 -15.44
C PHE A 57 -3.45 -3.62 -14.48
N ARG A 58 -3.84 -3.16 -13.29
CA ARG A 58 -4.35 -3.99 -12.19
C ARG A 58 -5.47 -3.27 -11.46
N ASN A 59 -6.40 -4.04 -10.89
CA ASN A 59 -7.64 -3.54 -10.29
C ASN A 59 -7.57 -3.42 -8.75
N ASP A 60 -6.48 -3.90 -8.16
CA ASP A 60 -6.27 -3.98 -6.72
C ASP A 60 -5.42 -2.81 -6.20
N VAL A 61 -4.97 -1.88 -7.05
CA VAL A 61 -4.28 -0.67 -6.60
C VAL A 61 -5.26 0.24 -5.84
N ALA A 62 -4.86 0.64 -4.64
CA ALA A 62 -5.72 1.41 -3.75
C ALA A 62 -5.47 2.90 -3.87
N ILE A 63 -6.55 3.67 -3.92
CA ILE A 63 -6.51 5.13 -3.78
C ILE A 63 -6.88 5.43 -2.33
N LEU A 64 -5.95 5.99 -1.57
CA LEU A 64 -6.27 6.41 -0.21
C LEU A 64 -7.36 7.48 -0.24
N PRO A 65 -8.45 7.33 0.54
CA PRO A 65 -9.31 8.45 0.86
C PRO A 65 -8.54 9.38 1.81
N GLY A 66 -7.60 10.16 1.27
CA GLY A 66 -6.76 11.06 2.05
C GLY A 66 -7.59 12.04 2.87
N GLU A 67 -7.17 12.24 4.13
CA GLU A 67 -7.64 13.33 5.02
C GLU A 67 -7.16 14.72 4.55
N ASP A 68 -6.29 14.76 3.54
CA ASP A 68 -5.79 15.99 2.97
C ASP A 68 -6.84 16.66 2.06
N LYS A 69 -6.92 17.99 2.11
CA LYS A 69 -7.78 18.76 1.18
C LYS A 69 -7.27 18.62 -0.25
N ASP A 70 -6.00 18.28 -0.41
CA ASP A 70 -5.32 17.99 -1.67
C ASP A 70 -5.30 16.48 -1.96
N LYS A 71 -6.50 15.91 -2.11
CA LYS A 71 -6.67 14.49 -2.43
C LYS A 71 -6.00 14.21 -3.78
N SER A 72 -4.86 13.52 -3.76
CA SER A 72 -4.38 12.84 -4.96
C SER A 72 -5.47 11.85 -5.37
N LYS A 73 -6.19 12.14 -6.46
CA LYS A 73 -7.30 11.32 -6.99
C LYS A 73 -6.80 10.04 -7.69
N TYR A 74 -5.54 9.68 -7.45
CA TYR A 74 -4.81 8.65 -8.16
C TYR A 74 -3.82 7.97 -7.20
N PRO A 75 -3.50 6.69 -7.43
CA PRO A 75 -2.48 5.98 -6.67
C PRO A 75 -1.09 6.48 -7.04
N TYR A 76 -0.14 6.39 -6.12
CA TYR A 76 1.23 6.80 -6.38
C TYR A 76 2.21 6.03 -5.51
N PHE A 77 3.46 5.99 -5.95
CA PHE A 77 4.56 5.47 -5.15
C PHE A 77 5.08 6.51 -4.17
N LYS A 78 5.35 6.07 -2.96
CA LYS A 78 6.06 6.86 -1.95
C LYS A 78 7.03 5.96 -1.21
N GLU A 79 8.31 6.31 -1.25
CA GLU A 79 9.40 5.53 -0.66
C GLU A 79 9.42 4.07 -1.15
N ASP A 80 9.32 3.89 -2.47
CA ASP A 80 9.34 2.61 -3.18
C ASP A 80 8.16 1.68 -2.88
N ARG A 81 7.08 2.22 -2.30
CA ARG A 81 5.87 1.45 -1.97
C ARG A 81 4.62 2.11 -2.53
N CYS A 82 3.71 1.29 -3.03
CA CYS A 82 2.37 1.71 -3.42
C CYS A 82 1.33 0.81 -2.75
N LEU A 83 0.21 1.41 -2.34
CA LEU A 83 -0.85 0.69 -1.67
C LEU A 83 -1.67 -0.16 -2.65
N ILE A 84 -2.00 -1.35 -2.20
CA ILE A 84 -2.98 -2.24 -2.83
C ILE A 84 -4.07 -2.59 -1.83
N GLN A 85 -5.22 -3.02 -2.32
CA GLN A 85 -6.35 -3.47 -1.54
C GLN A 85 -6.93 -4.77 -2.07
N LYS A 86 -7.43 -5.60 -1.15
CA LYS A 86 -8.22 -6.79 -1.43
C LYS A 86 -9.50 -6.75 -0.62
N ILE A 87 -10.63 -7.07 -1.25
CA ILE A 87 -11.92 -7.10 -0.54
C ILE A 87 -12.19 -8.53 -0.07
N GLU A 88 -12.35 -8.71 1.24
CA GLU A 88 -12.77 -9.98 1.83
C GLU A 88 -14.08 -9.79 2.60
N LYS A 89 -15.11 -10.55 2.23
CA LYS A 89 -16.47 -10.45 2.83
C LYS A 89 -17.02 -9.02 2.82
N GLY A 90 -16.66 -8.23 1.80
CA GLY A 90 -17.07 -6.84 1.65
C GLY A 90 -16.31 -5.84 2.52
N ILE A 91 -15.22 -6.26 3.16
CA ILE A 91 -14.30 -5.43 3.94
C ILE A 91 -12.98 -5.32 3.16
N PRO A 92 -12.49 -4.12 2.84
CA PRO A 92 -11.18 -3.96 2.21
C PRO A 92 -10.06 -4.18 3.23
N PHE A 93 -9.01 -4.83 2.77
CA PHE A 93 -7.74 -5.00 3.45
C PHE A 93 -6.63 -4.44 2.58
N TYR A 94 -5.64 -3.81 3.19
CA TYR A 94 -4.59 -3.05 2.54
C TYR A 94 -3.23 -3.72 2.71
N GLY A 95 -2.44 -3.65 1.64
CA GLY A 95 -1.07 -4.15 1.55
C GLY A 95 -0.24 -3.23 0.66
N PHE A 96 0.97 -3.66 0.30
CA PHE A 96 1.90 -2.84 -0.47
C PHE A 96 2.62 -3.64 -1.55
N ILE A 97 2.80 -2.98 -2.70
CA ILE A 97 3.66 -3.44 -3.80
C ILE A 97 4.93 -2.61 -3.90
N ASP A 98 5.98 -3.20 -4.46
CA ASP A 98 7.18 -2.47 -4.88
C ASP A 98 7.06 -1.91 -6.31
N LYS A 99 8.10 -1.19 -6.76
CA LYS A 99 8.17 -0.58 -8.10
C LYS A 99 8.21 -1.59 -9.26
N SER A 100 8.38 -2.89 -8.98
CA SER A 100 8.21 -3.96 -9.99
C SER A 100 6.77 -4.48 -10.06
N GLY A 101 5.89 -4.02 -9.16
CA GLY A 101 4.52 -4.49 -9.03
C GLY A 101 4.38 -5.75 -8.18
N LYS A 102 5.47 -6.25 -7.59
CA LYS A 102 5.44 -7.41 -6.70
C LYS A 102 4.85 -7.02 -5.34
N ILE A 103 3.99 -7.88 -4.80
CA ILE A 103 3.47 -7.75 -3.43
C ILE A 103 4.62 -7.97 -2.45
N VAL A 104 4.94 -6.94 -1.67
CA VAL A 104 5.93 -7.00 -0.58
C VAL A 104 5.23 -7.23 0.75
N ILE A 105 4.06 -6.62 0.93
CA ILE A 105 3.25 -6.72 2.13
C ILE A 105 1.86 -7.16 1.69
N GLU A 106 1.44 -8.34 2.14
CA GLU A 106 0.12 -8.89 1.82
C GLU A 106 -1.00 -7.98 2.32
N PRO A 107 -2.16 -7.94 1.63
CA PRO A 107 -3.29 -7.11 2.03
C PRO A 107 -4.02 -7.72 3.23
N VAL A 108 -3.47 -7.49 4.43
CA VAL A 108 -3.95 -8.04 5.71
C VAL A 108 -4.38 -6.98 6.71
N TYR A 109 -4.13 -5.70 6.42
CA TYR A 109 -4.44 -4.60 7.33
C TYR A 109 -5.80 -3.98 7.03
N ILE A 110 -6.60 -3.64 8.04
CA ILE A 110 -7.91 -3.00 7.82
C ILE A 110 -7.77 -1.59 7.24
N ASN A 111 -6.63 -0.95 7.51
CA ASN A 111 -6.28 0.37 7.01
C ASN A 111 -4.76 0.54 7.00
N ALA A 112 -4.26 1.42 6.14
CA ALA A 112 -2.83 1.71 6.01
C ALA A 112 -2.59 3.16 5.57
N THR A 113 -1.52 3.78 6.04
CA THR A 113 -1.00 5.04 5.50
C THR A 113 0.02 4.77 4.40
N ASN A 114 0.36 5.80 3.61
CA ASN A 114 1.60 5.73 2.83
C ASN A 114 2.82 5.74 3.75
N PHE A 115 3.95 5.28 3.21
CA PHE A 115 5.24 5.38 3.88
C PHE A 115 5.66 6.83 4.05
N LYS A 116 6.29 7.11 5.19
CA LYS A 116 6.95 8.37 5.51
C LYS A 116 8.10 8.05 6.44
N ASP A 117 9.30 8.50 6.09
CA ASP A 117 10.50 8.33 6.90
C ASP A 117 10.78 6.85 7.22
N GLY A 118 10.58 5.97 6.22
CA GLY A 118 10.80 4.52 6.32
C GLY A 118 9.69 3.74 7.01
N MET A 119 8.63 4.41 7.46
CA MET A 119 7.56 3.80 8.25
C MET A 119 6.18 4.01 7.63
N ALA A 120 5.30 3.02 7.76
CA ALA A 120 3.87 3.17 7.54
C ALA A 120 3.11 2.83 8.81
N VAL A 121 2.02 3.53 9.08
CA VAL A 121 1.08 3.15 10.14
C VAL A 121 0.00 2.28 9.51
N VAL A 122 -0.31 1.16 10.15
CA VAL A 122 -1.33 0.22 9.70
C VAL A 122 -2.24 -0.19 10.86
N SER A 123 -3.48 -0.55 10.55
CA SER A 123 -4.43 -1.13 11.51
C SER A 123 -4.41 -2.65 11.39
N GLU A 124 -3.65 -3.29 12.27
CA GLU A 124 -3.56 -4.75 12.39
C GLU A 124 -4.81 -5.30 13.05
N LEU A 125 -5.37 -6.37 12.47
CA LEU A 125 -6.54 -7.06 12.98
C LEU A 125 -6.12 -8.27 13.83
N THR A 126 -6.56 -8.31 15.07
CA THR A 126 -6.45 -9.46 15.95
C THR A 126 -7.79 -10.17 16.05
N LYS A 127 -7.76 -11.50 15.96
CA LYS A 127 -8.90 -12.39 16.19
C LYS A 127 -8.61 -13.27 17.39
N GLU A 128 -9.40 -13.13 18.44
CA GLU A 128 -9.32 -13.95 19.64
C GLU A 128 -10.48 -14.94 19.68
N SER A 129 -10.21 -16.19 20.05
CA SER A 129 -11.24 -17.21 20.26
C SER A 129 -11.64 -17.20 21.73
N LEU A 130 -12.85 -16.77 22.05
CA LEU A 130 -13.36 -16.70 23.42
C LEU A 130 -13.96 -18.03 23.92
N GLY A 131 -14.14 -19.01 23.02
CA GLY A 131 -14.66 -20.34 23.34
C GLY A 131 -15.70 -20.81 22.34
N THR A 132 -16.51 -21.78 22.76
CA THR A 132 -17.67 -22.29 22.03
C THR A 132 -18.93 -22.01 22.83
N ASN A 133 -20.00 -21.63 22.14
CA ASN A 133 -21.33 -21.68 22.70
C ASN A 133 -21.88 -23.07 22.47
N ASP A 134 -21.90 -23.90 23.51
CA ASP A 134 -22.23 -25.32 23.40
C ASP A 134 -23.68 -25.57 22.99
N LEU A 135 -24.59 -24.61 23.25
CA LEU A 135 -26.00 -24.70 22.84
C LEU A 135 -26.19 -24.48 21.33
N LEU A 136 -25.31 -23.70 20.71
CA LEU A 136 -25.41 -23.33 19.29
C LEU A 136 -24.35 -24.00 18.42
N ASP A 137 -23.43 -24.75 19.03
CA ASP A 137 -22.21 -25.27 18.40
C ASP A 137 -21.46 -24.20 17.58
N LYS A 138 -21.33 -23.00 18.17
CA LYS A 138 -20.75 -21.83 17.50
C LYS A 138 -19.54 -21.31 18.25
N ARG A 139 -18.46 -21.08 17.50
CA ARG A 139 -17.27 -20.41 18.03
C ARG A 139 -17.58 -18.94 18.33
N VAL A 140 -17.32 -18.53 19.57
CA VAL A 140 -17.37 -17.14 19.99
C VAL A 140 -16.01 -16.53 19.72
N VAL A 141 -15.96 -15.50 18.90
CA VAL A 141 -14.72 -14.81 18.54
C VAL A 141 -14.86 -13.32 18.81
N ASN A 142 -13.78 -12.72 19.28
CA ASN A 142 -13.65 -11.29 19.45
C ASN A 142 -12.67 -10.78 18.40
N TYR A 143 -13.00 -9.65 17.80
CA TYR A 143 -12.11 -8.97 16.88
C TYR A 143 -11.72 -7.63 17.49
N SER A 144 -10.44 -7.31 17.38
CA SER A 144 -9.91 -6.00 17.72
C SER A 144 -8.91 -5.56 16.68
N PHE A 145 -8.68 -4.26 16.56
CA PHE A 145 -7.57 -3.75 15.77
C PHE A 145 -6.65 -2.88 16.61
N THR A 146 -5.40 -2.83 16.19
CA THR A 146 -4.35 -2.05 16.82
C THR A 146 -3.60 -1.26 15.76
N GLU A 147 -3.39 0.04 15.98
CA GLU A 147 -2.48 0.82 15.16
C GLU A 147 -1.03 0.44 15.51
N ILE A 148 -0.28 0.01 14.49
CA ILE A 148 1.14 -0.33 14.58
C ILE A 148 1.94 0.42 13.51
N ALA A 149 3.21 0.67 13.78
CA ALA A 149 4.18 1.13 12.78
C ALA A 149 4.95 -0.06 12.20
N ILE A 150 5.05 -0.13 10.88
CA ILE A 150 5.79 -1.16 10.15
C ILE A 150 6.88 -0.53 9.27
N ASP A 151 7.94 -1.28 9.01
CA ASP A 151 8.96 -0.91 8.02
C ASP A 151 8.55 -1.28 6.58
N LYS A 152 9.40 -0.94 5.60
CA LYS A 152 9.16 -1.23 4.17
C LYS A 152 9.07 -2.71 3.83
N SER A 153 9.51 -3.61 4.70
CA SER A 153 9.38 -5.07 4.54
C SER A 153 8.10 -5.63 5.18
N GLY A 154 7.36 -4.82 5.94
CA GLY A 154 6.20 -5.25 6.72
C GLY A 154 6.55 -5.70 8.14
N LYS A 155 7.80 -5.52 8.58
CA LYS A 155 8.19 -5.87 9.95
C LYS A 155 7.62 -4.85 10.92
N LEU A 156 7.03 -5.34 12.01
CA LEU A 156 6.58 -4.54 13.13
C LEU A 156 7.77 -3.77 13.77
N LEU A 157 7.59 -2.46 13.93
CA LEU A 157 8.52 -1.58 14.63
C LEU A 157 7.97 -1.18 16.00
N TYR A 158 6.72 -0.69 16.06
CA TYR A 158 6.13 -0.13 17.28
C TYR A 158 4.63 -0.41 17.37
N PHE A 159 4.15 -0.71 18.58
CA PHE A 159 2.72 -0.63 18.91
C PHE A 159 2.37 0.81 19.28
N LEU A 160 1.34 1.38 18.64
CA LEU A 160 0.97 2.78 18.83
C LEU A 160 -0.27 2.96 19.70
N THR A 161 -1.17 1.98 19.72
CA THR A 161 -2.42 2.04 20.48
C THR A 161 -2.71 0.70 21.14
N ASP A 162 -3.48 0.67 22.23
CA ASP A 162 -3.99 -0.63 22.71
C ASP A 162 -5.16 -1.11 21.83
N PRO A 163 -5.45 -2.43 21.81
CA PRO A 163 -6.50 -3.02 20.99
C PRO A 163 -7.86 -2.35 21.16
N GLN A 164 -8.52 -2.08 20.04
CA GLN A 164 -9.87 -1.52 19.98
C GLN A 164 -10.83 -2.55 19.38
N HIS A 165 -11.88 -2.91 20.11
CA HIS A 165 -12.86 -3.89 19.64
C HIS A 165 -13.54 -3.43 18.35
N VAL A 166 -13.78 -4.38 17.46
CA VAL A 166 -14.46 -4.16 16.18
C VAL A 166 -15.35 -5.35 15.86
N THR A 167 -16.48 -5.10 15.20
CA THR A 167 -17.30 -6.17 14.63
C THR A 167 -17.03 -6.25 13.14
N LEU A 168 -16.43 -7.35 12.69
CA LEU A 168 -16.11 -7.59 11.28
C LEU A 168 -17.30 -8.16 10.51
N ASP A 169 -18.27 -7.31 10.25
CA ASP A 169 -19.40 -7.63 9.40
C ASP A 169 -19.79 -6.37 8.64
N LYS A 170 -19.93 -6.45 7.31
CA LYS A 170 -20.23 -5.30 6.45
C LYS A 170 -21.48 -4.52 6.89
N LYS A 171 -22.47 -5.18 7.50
CA LYS A 171 -23.69 -4.54 8.03
C LYS A 171 -23.39 -3.67 9.25
N TYR A 172 -22.42 -4.07 10.07
CA TYR A 172 -22.09 -3.41 11.34
C TYR A 172 -20.87 -2.48 11.20
N LEU A 173 -19.94 -2.79 10.31
CA LEU A 173 -18.77 -1.97 9.97
C LEU A 173 -19.12 -0.93 8.91
N ARG A 174 -20.00 0.01 9.28
CA ARG A 174 -20.48 1.08 8.37
C ARG A 174 -19.37 2.01 7.89
N LYS A 175 -18.29 2.14 8.68
CA LYS A 175 -17.12 2.97 8.37
C LYS A 175 -15.87 2.28 8.90
N LEU A 176 -14.84 2.19 8.07
CA LEU A 176 -13.55 1.65 8.49
C LEU A 176 -12.94 2.54 9.58
N PRO A 177 -12.26 1.93 10.58
CA PRO A 177 -11.47 2.69 11.52
C PRO A 177 -10.46 3.54 10.78
N LYS A 178 -10.45 4.84 11.08
CA LYS A 178 -9.44 5.74 10.55
C LYS A 178 -8.19 5.59 11.42
N ILE A 179 -7.04 5.48 10.76
CA ILE A 179 -5.75 5.63 11.44
C ILE A 179 -5.67 7.05 11.95
N LYS A 180 -5.34 7.18 13.23
CA LYS A 180 -5.20 8.48 13.90
C LYS A 180 -3.73 8.82 14.15
N SER A 181 -2.88 7.83 14.37
CA SER A 181 -1.45 8.05 14.57
C SER A 181 -0.79 8.53 13.29
N THR A 182 0.21 9.41 13.41
CA THR A 182 0.88 10.03 12.27
C THR A 182 2.39 10.06 12.49
N VAL A 183 3.16 9.59 11.50
CA VAL A 183 4.62 9.70 11.50
C VAL A 183 5.02 11.16 11.28
N LEU A 184 5.78 11.71 12.23
CA LEU A 184 6.27 13.10 12.15
C LEU A 184 7.65 13.16 11.51
N SER A 185 8.55 12.27 11.94
CA SER A 185 9.92 12.09 11.44
C SER A 185 10.38 10.64 11.64
N GLU A 186 11.59 10.30 11.17
CA GLU A 186 12.28 9.03 11.46
C GLU A 186 12.36 8.67 12.95
N SER A 187 12.25 9.67 13.84
CA SER A 187 12.42 9.51 15.29
C SER A 187 11.18 9.86 16.11
N LEU A 188 10.08 10.28 15.48
CA LEU A 188 8.91 10.80 16.17
C LEU A 188 7.60 10.34 15.52
N ILE A 189 6.68 9.85 16.35
CA ILE A 189 5.31 9.52 15.97
C ILE A 189 4.34 10.27 16.89
N ALA A 190 3.35 10.94 16.31
CA ALA A 190 2.22 11.51 17.03
C ALA A 190 1.13 10.44 17.19
N ILE A 191 0.71 10.21 18.43
CA ILE A 191 -0.30 9.22 18.80
C ILE A 191 -1.42 9.95 19.54
N PRO A 192 -2.70 9.75 19.19
CA PRO A 192 -3.79 10.34 19.95
C PRO A 192 -3.89 9.73 21.35
N SER A 193 -4.12 10.57 22.35
CA SER A 193 -4.45 10.10 23.70
C SER A 193 -5.80 9.38 23.72
N LYS A 194 -5.90 8.33 24.53
CA LYS A 194 -7.13 7.54 24.73
C LYS A 194 -8.20 8.30 25.51
N THR A 195 -7.79 9.20 26.40
CA THR A 195 -8.65 9.80 27.43
C THR A 195 -8.93 11.28 27.21
N THR A 196 -8.11 11.95 26.40
CA THR A 196 -8.20 13.38 26.15
C THR A 196 -8.14 13.64 24.65
N LYS A 197 -8.70 14.76 24.17
CA LYS A 197 -8.51 15.24 22.79
C LYS A 197 -7.06 15.73 22.53
N ASN A 198 -6.09 15.17 23.26
CA ASN A 198 -4.69 15.58 23.25
C ASN A 198 -3.86 14.53 22.49
N TRP A 199 -2.63 14.92 22.15
CA TRP A 199 -1.67 14.10 21.42
C TRP A 199 -0.46 13.79 22.28
N THR A 200 0.13 12.62 22.09
CA THR A 200 1.39 12.20 22.67
C THR A 200 2.42 12.06 21.56
N ILE A 201 3.60 12.65 21.76
CA ILE A 201 4.74 12.45 20.87
C ILE A 201 5.57 11.31 21.43
N MET A 202 5.61 10.19 20.71
CA MET A 202 6.47 9.06 21.00
C MET A 202 7.84 9.28 20.34
N LYS A 203 8.90 9.24 21.14
CA LYS A 203 10.29 9.23 20.65
C LYS A 203 10.71 7.79 20.38
N LEU A 204 11.21 7.55 19.17
CA LEU A 204 11.72 6.25 18.76
C LEU A 204 13.19 6.15 19.17
N GLN A 205 13.58 5.05 19.81
CA GLN A 205 14.97 4.82 20.16
C GLN A 205 15.72 4.26 18.94
N LYS A 206 16.91 4.81 18.68
CA LYS A 206 17.81 4.32 17.62
C LYS A 206 18.57 3.08 18.09
#